data_AF-A0A963SES9-F1
#
_entry.id   AF-A0A963SES9-F1
#
_cell.length_a   1.000
_cell.length_b   1.000
_cell.length_c   1.000
_cell.angle_alpha   90.00
_cell.angle_beta   90.00
_cell.angle_gamma   90.00
#
_symmetry.space_group_name_H-M   'P 1'
#
loop_
_entity.id
_entity.type
_entity.pdbx_description
1 polymer ?
#
loop_
_entity_poly.entity_id
_entity_poly.type
_entity_poly.pdbx_seq_one_letter_code
_entity_poly.pdbx_strand_id
1 'polypeptide(L)'
;MPYSPNETIASRIKRAGLPESYDVHWSKTRKEEVVKAVRDKLISFDEARWRYLLSRREFESWERSVDTRAKRKSKNQVQSRDRELETT
;
A
#
# COMPACT_ATOMS: atom_id res chain seq x y z
N MET A 1 -24.92 21.45 2.91
CA MET A 1 -24.18 20.36 3.59
C MET A 1 -22.99 19.98 2.73
N PRO A 2 -21.75 20.01 3.25
CA PRO A 2 -20.59 19.58 2.48
C PRO A 2 -20.56 18.05 2.39
N TYR A 3 -20.15 17.56 1.23
CA TYR A 3 -19.87 16.17 0.83
C TYR A 3 -20.90 15.50 -0.09
N SER A 4 -20.45 15.31 -1.34
CA SER A 4 -21.08 14.51 -2.38
C SER A 4 -20.90 13.01 -2.06
N PRO A 5 -21.97 12.18 -2.04
CA PRO A 5 -21.95 10.80 -1.53
C PRO A 5 -21.12 9.76 -2.30
N ASN A 6 -20.59 10.10 -3.47
CA ASN A 6 -20.20 9.12 -4.48
C ASN A 6 -18.70 8.93 -4.67
N GLU A 7 -17.85 9.63 -3.90
CA GLU A 7 -16.41 9.29 -3.81
C GLU A 7 -15.97 9.14 -2.34
N THR A 8 -16.59 8.18 -1.66
CA THR A 8 -16.25 7.85 -0.28
C THR A 8 -14.84 7.26 -0.21
N ILE A 9 -14.08 7.61 0.83
CA ILE A 9 -12.74 7.09 1.13
C ILE A 9 -12.69 5.55 1.03
N ALA A 10 -13.79 4.87 1.36
CA ALA A 10 -13.98 3.43 1.19
C ALA A 10 -13.81 2.95 -0.28
N SER A 11 -14.25 3.73 -1.27
CA SER A 11 -14.09 3.42 -2.70
C SER A 11 -12.63 3.54 -3.15
N ARG A 12 -11.91 4.57 -2.68
CA ARG A 12 -10.47 4.73 -2.92
C ARG A 12 -9.67 3.60 -2.26
N ILE A 13 -10.07 3.22 -1.03
CA ILE A 13 -9.55 2.10 -0.27
C ILE A 13 -9.76 0.78 -1.02
N LYS A 14 -10.98 0.52 -1.49
CA LYS A 14 -11.33 -0.66 -2.29
C LYS A 14 -10.53 -0.75 -3.58
N ARG A 15 -10.31 0.39 -4.26
CA ARG A 15 -9.48 0.46 -5.48
C ARG A 15 -8.00 0.17 -5.20
N ALA A 16 -7.53 0.46 -3.99
CA ALA A 16 -6.16 0.20 -3.55
C ALA A 16 -6.02 -1.07 -2.70
N GLY A 17 -7.04 -1.95 -2.67
CA GLY A 17 -6.96 -3.26 -1.98
C GLY A 17 -6.96 -3.18 -0.45
N LEU A 18 -7.29 -2.01 0.11
CA LEU A 18 -7.18 -1.73 1.53
C LEU A 18 -8.38 -2.30 2.30
N PRO A 19 -8.15 -2.84 3.52
CA PRO A 19 -9.22 -3.30 4.38
C PRO A 19 -10.05 -2.13 4.93
N GLU A 20 -11.38 -2.31 4.97
CA GLU A 20 -12.32 -1.27 5.41
C GLU A 20 -12.32 -1.07 6.94
N SER A 21 -11.94 -2.12 7.69
CA SER A 21 -11.91 -2.19 9.15
C SER A 21 -10.50 -2.44 9.70
N TYR A 22 -10.27 -2.04 10.95
CA TYR A 22 -9.01 -2.28 11.68
C TYR A 22 -8.83 -3.75 12.11
N ASP A 23 -9.93 -4.48 12.30
CA ASP A 23 -9.96 -5.90 12.70
C ASP A 23 -9.70 -6.80 11.49
N VAL A 24 -8.47 -6.77 11.01
CA VAL A 24 -8.06 -7.54 9.86
C VAL A 24 -6.68 -8.10 10.08
N HIS A 25 -6.46 -9.30 9.54
CA HIS A 25 -5.14 -9.89 9.52
C HIS A 25 -4.21 -9.05 8.63
N TRP A 26 -3.27 -8.35 9.27
CA TRP A 26 -2.26 -7.51 8.62
C TRP A 26 -1.16 -8.33 7.97
N SER A 27 -1.46 -8.92 6.81
CA SER A 27 -0.46 -9.57 5.95
C SER A 27 0.56 -8.56 5.41
N LYS A 28 1.77 -9.02 5.08
CA LYS A 28 2.84 -8.18 4.52
C LYS A 28 2.38 -7.37 3.30
N THR A 29 1.63 -7.98 2.40
CA THR A 29 1.05 -7.30 1.23
C THR A 29 0.10 -6.15 1.60
N ARG A 30 -0.80 -6.34 2.57
CA ARG A 30 -1.75 -5.30 3.00
C ARG A 30 -1.04 -4.09 3.61
N LYS A 31 0.00 -4.34 4.42
CA LYS A 31 0.85 -3.28 4.97
C LYS A 31 1.52 -2.47 3.86
N GLU A 32 1.97 -3.13 2.80
CA GLU A 32 2.54 -2.47 1.63
C GLU A 32 1.52 -1.61 0.88
N GLU A 33 0.28 -2.08 0.74
CA GLU A 33 -0.78 -1.30 0.08
C GLU A 33 -1.15 -0.05 0.87
N VAL A 34 -1.20 -0.13 2.22
CA VAL A 34 -1.40 1.05 3.09
C VAL A 34 -0.28 2.05 2.90
N VAL A 35 0.98 1.60 2.98
CA VAL A 35 2.13 2.49 2.79
C VAL A 35 2.13 3.10 1.38
N LYS A 36 1.80 2.32 0.35
CA LYS A 36 1.72 2.81 -1.03
C LYS A 36 0.63 3.86 -1.19
N ALA A 37 -0.56 3.63 -0.62
CA ALA A 37 -1.66 4.58 -0.67
C ALA A 37 -1.36 5.89 0.07
N VAL A 38 -0.66 5.84 1.20
CA VAL A 38 -0.17 7.04 1.89
C VAL A 38 0.87 7.79 1.07
N ARG A 39 1.80 7.07 0.42
CA ARG A 39 2.84 7.68 -0.44
C ARG A 39 2.26 8.31 -1.71
N ASP A 40 1.24 7.68 -2.29
CA ASP A 40 0.52 8.16 -3.48
C ASP A 40 -0.53 9.25 -3.13
N LYS A 41 -0.62 9.65 -1.85
CA LYS A 41 -1.55 10.66 -1.32
C LYS A 41 -3.03 10.31 -1.53
N LEU A 42 -3.38 9.03 -1.66
CA LEU A 42 -4.78 8.58 -1.68
C LEU A 42 -5.46 8.77 -0.32
N ILE A 43 -4.68 8.58 0.75
CA ILE A 43 -5.08 8.76 2.14
C ILE A 43 -3.96 9.48 2.90
N SER A 44 -4.31 10.30 3.88
CA SER A 44 -3.32 10.95 4.75
C SER A 44 -2.79 9.99 5.80
N PHE A 45 -1.57 10.25 6.27
CA PHE A 45 -1.00 9.51 7.40
C PHE A 45 -1.87 9.59 8.66
N ASP A 46 -2.41 10.78 8.95
CA ASP A 46 -3.27 10.98 10.12
C ASP A 46 -4.57 10.16 9.97
N GLU A 47 -5.20 10.17 8.79
CA GLU A 47 -6.38 9.33 8.52
C GLU A 47 -6.09 7.83 8.68
N ALA A 48 -4.94 7.35 8.21
CA ALA A 48 -4.53 5.97 8.43
C ALA A 48 -4.35 5.66 9.93
N ARG A 49 -3.81 6.61 10.70
CA ARG A 49 -3.62 6.52 12.16
C ARG A 49 -4.96 6.42 12.89
N TRP A 50 -5.93 7.27 12.56
CA TRP A 50 -7.26 7.25 13.17
C TRP A 50 -8.05 6.00 12.80
N ARG A 51 -7.95 5.55 11.55
CA ARG A 51 -8.76 4.44 11.05
C ARG A 51 -8.23 3.06 11.46
N TYR A 52 -6.91 2.88 11.46
CA TYR A 52 -6.27 1.61 11.78
C TYR A 52 -5.64 1.58 13.17
N LEU A 53 -5.80 2.67 13.95
CA LEU A 53 -5.28 2.82 15.31
C LEU A 53 -3.78 2.51 15.41
N LEU A 54 -3.04 2.79 14.32
CA LEU A 54 -1.65 2.45 14.21
C LEU A 54 -0.77 3.58 14.74
N SER A 55 0.36 3.28 15.36
CA SER A 55 1.33 4.28 15.79
C SER A 55 2.28 4.69 14.66
N ARG A 56 2.89 5.88 14.79
CA ARG A 56 3.94 6.36 13.86
C ARG A 56 5.08 5.35 13.72
N ARG A 57 5.53 4.78 14.84
CA ARG A 57 6.60 3.76 14.86
C ARG A 57 6.22 2.50 14.08
N GLU A 58 4.97 2.08 14.16
CA GLU A 58 4.50 0.91 13.42
C GLU A 58 4.47 1.19 11.91
N PHE A 59 4.01 2.37 11.52
CA PHE A 59 4.05 2.81 10.12
C PHE A 59 5.47 2.88 9.57
N GLU A 60 6.42 3.45 10.31
CA GLU A 60 7.84 3.47 9.93
C GLU A 60 8.41 2.05 9.76
N SER A 61 8.00 1.10 10.61
CA SER A 61 8.39 -0.30 10.46
C SER A 61 7.82 -0.93 9.18
N TRP A 62 6.62 -0.51 8.78
CA TRP A 62 6.00 -0.97 7.54
C TRP A 62 6.73 -0.38 6.33
N GLU A 63 7.06 0.92 6.36
CA GLU A 63 7.82 1.58 5.29
C GLU A 63 9.16 0.92 5.01
N ARG A 64 9.94 0.59 6.06
CA ARG A 64 11.21 -0.15 5.90
C ARG A 64 10.98 -1.54 5.28
N SER A 65 9.91 -2.22 5.68
CA SER A 65 9.56 -3.53 5.13
C SER A 65 9.20 -3.42 3.64
N VAL A 66 8.50 -2.35 3.22
CA VAL A 66 8.19 -2.09 1.81
C VAL A 66 9.47 -1.79 1.01
N ASP A 67 10.35 -0.92 1.53
CA ASP A 67 11.60 -0.55 0.86
C ASP A 67 12.47 -1.78 0.54
N THR A 68 12.64 -2.67 1.52
CA THR A 68 13.39 -3.92 1.32
C THR A 68 12.76 -4.82 0.25
N ARG A 69 11.43 -4.84 0.14
CA ARG A 69 10.71 -5.65 -0.87
C ARG A 69 10.75 -5.01 -2.26
N ALA A 70 10.67 -3.69 -2.34
CA ALA A 70 10.82 -2.94 -3.58
C ALA A 70 12.19 -3.19 -4.23
N LYS A 71 13.26 -3.19 -3.43
CA LYS A 71 14.63 -3.55 -3.86
C LYS A 71 14.74 -4.98 -4.40
N ARG A 72 13.92 -5.92 -3.92
CA ARG A 72 13.86 -7.30 -4.43
C ARG A 72 13.07 -7.39 -5.74
N LYS A 73 11.95 -6.66 -5.86
CA LYS A 73 11.15 -6.62 -7.09
C LYS A 73 11.94 -6.06 -8.28
N SER A 74 12.73 -5.01 -8.09
CA SER A 74 13.56 -4.46 -9.17
C SER A 74 14.56 -5.49 -9.69
N LYS A 75 15.20 -6.28 -8.81
CA LYS A 75 16.09 -7.37 -9.22
C LYS A 75 15.37 -8.47 -10.01
N ASN A 76 14.22 -8.94 -9.52
CA ASN A 76 13.46 -9.98 -10.24
C ASN A 76 12.91 -9.50 -11.59
N GLN A 77 12.50 -8.24 -11.71
CA GLN A 77 11.94 -7.71 -12.95
C GLN A 77 13.00 -7.53 -14.05
N VAL A 78 14.22 -7.13 -13.69
CA VAL A 78 15.33 -7.01 -14.65
C VAL A 78 15.72 -8.37 -15.21
N GLN A 79 15.66 -9.42 -14.39
CA GLN A 79 16.06 -10.78 -14.79
C GLN A 79 15.06 -11.46 -15.74
N SER A 80 13.78 -11.09 -15.70
CA SER A 80 12.77 -11.61 -16.63
C SER A 80 12.86 -11.00 -18.03
N ARG A 81 13.26 -9.72 -18.13
CA ARG A 81 13.39 -9.02 -19.41
C ARG A 81 14.56 -9.52 -20.25
N ASP A 82 15.65 -9.93 -19.62
CA ASP A 82 16.84 -10.42 -20.32
C ASP A 82 16.61 -11.78 -21.01
N ARG A 83 15.63 -12.57 -20.54
CA ARG A 83 15.38 -13.94 -21.03
C ARG A 83 14.52 -14.01 -22.30
N GLU A 84 13.89 -12.92 -22.72
CA GLU A 84 13.00 -12.89 -23.89
C GLU A 84 13.72 -12.56 -25.21
N LEU A 85 15.04 -12.35 -25.18
CA LEU A 85 15.83 -12.01 -26.38
C LEU A 85 16.63 -13.18 -26.97
N GLU A 86 16.57 -14.39 -26.38
CA GLU A 86 17.31 -15.57 -26.86
C GLU A 86 16.45 -16.57 -27.67
N THR A 87 15.17 -16.27 -27.91
CA THR A 87 14.25 -17.13 -28.68
C THR A 87 13.64 -16.38 -29.88
N THR A 88 14.46 -15.93 -30.82
CA THR A 88 14.03 -15.50 -32.17
C THR A 88 15.11 -15.87 -33.17
#